data_AF-A0A972L7K4-F1
#
_entry.id   AF-A0A972L7K4-F1
#
_cell.length_a   1.000
_cell.length_b   1.000
_cell.length_c   1.000
_cell.angle_alpha   90.00
_cell.angle_beta   90.00
_cell.angle_gamma   90.00
#
_symmetry.space_group_name_H-M   'P 1'
#
loop_
_entity.id
_entity.type
_entity.pdbx_description
1 polymer ?
#
loop_
_entity_poly.entity_id
_entity_poly.type
_entity_poly.pdbx_seq_one_letter_code
_entity_poly.pdbx_strand_id
1 'polypeptide(L)'
;MMAKMIIAAGTVLLCLACSSPAVTSRQITISIFHTGNVAGELKRCGCSEKQLGGVARRKTLYDRYRSGNTLLVDSGDVFFGSFEGLEGSPAFYAVKTAAMIRAMNLIGYDGCAVGDYDFAEGADFLLRAVKKANFPFLCANIFKPQGKPVFEPFRVFHRAGLRVGVVALLDDHVVTNQYRNALHNLRISDPFEAAAKVLPGLRKRCDLIVALLHFNLTDPDAFLKANPEIGVAIIGHHVGAGSARKVGNTVIVSDGTLGEKLGRLTLNLDVKGRVLSFVSSMIPVDEGVQVDPGVQKEVDRFQRQVREGRFSEDVSFLPKKKNGPVYVGAGTCAPCHPVIYQRWSNTPHAYAYRSLVEKGEEYDPECVVCHVLGYGTRSGFIDTEKTPGFKNVQCESCHGAGEGHPGRRAMTARVPEDVCRKCHNDKHSPAFDYPAYLSIANQCTLP
;
A
#
# COMPACT_ATOMS: atom_id res chain seq x y z
N MET A 1 71.18 -46.88 51.81
CA MET A 1 70.46 -46.52 50.57
C MET A 1 69.00 -46.31 50.95
N MET A 2 68.33 -45.28 50.40
CA MET A 2 66.98 -44.76 50.74
C MET A 2 66.94 -43.78 51.93
N ALA A 3 66.19 -42.68 51.93
CA ALA A 3 65.86 -41.66 50.94
C ALA A 3 65.35 -40.46 51.79
N LYS A 4 65.85 -39.24 51.55
CA LYS A 4 65.40 -38.02 52.22
C LYS A 4 64.05 -37.58 51.61
N MET A 5 62.99 -37.47 52.42
CA MET A 5 61.78 -36.71 52.06
C MET A 5 61.91 -35.28 52.59
N ILE A 6 61.95 -34.31 51.68
CA ILE A 6 61.83 -32.87 51.95
C ILE A 6 60.36 -32.51 51.77
N ILE A 7 59.71 -32.00 52.81
CA ILE A 7 58.35 -31.45 52.74
C ILE A 7 58.48 -29.96 52.41
N ALA A 8 58.06 -29.56 51.21
CA ALA A 8 57.96 -28.17 50.81
C ALA A 8 56.57 -27.62 51.21
N ALA A 9 56.54 -26.62 52.10
CA ALA A 9 55.32 -25.88 52.42
C ALA A 9 55.04 -24.85 51.31
N GLY A 10 53.98 -25.09 50.52
CA GLY A 10 53.51 -24.17 49.50
C GLY A 10 52.60 -23.09 50.07
N THR A 11 53.02 -21.83 49.93
CA THR A 11 52.22 -20.64 50.28
C THR A 11 51.10 -20.46 49.24
N VAL A 12 49.84 -20.62 49.66
CA VAL A 12 48.67 -20.34 48.82
C VAL A 12 48.44 -18.84 48.78
N LEU A 13 48.73 -18.21 47.63
CA LEU A 13 48.41 -16.81 47.36
C LEU A 13 46.93 -16.71 46.97
N LEU A 14 46.10 -16.23 47.90
CA LEU A 14 44.67 -16.02 47.68
C LEU A 14 44.46 -14.77 46.82
N CYS A 15 44.39 -14.93 45.49
CA CYS A 15 43.97 -13.86 44.58
C CYS A 15 42.50 -13.53 44.82
N LEU A 16 42.24 -12.46 45.58
CA LEU A 16 40.94 -11.80 45.65
C LEU A 16 40.62 -11.17 44.29
N ALA A 17 39.91 -11.93 43.46
CA ALA A 17 39.33 -11.41 42.22
C ALA A 17 38.20 -10.43 42.57
N CYS A 18 38.50 -9.12 42.54
CA CYS A 18 37.50 -8.06 42.53
C CYS A 18 36.62 -8.21 41.28
N SER A 19 35.53 -8.96 41.43
CA SER A 19 34.47 -9.06 40.43
C SER A 19 33.65 -7.79 40.52
N SER A 20 33.98 -6.80 39.70
CA SER A 20 33.11 -5.62 39.55
C SER A 20 31.76 -6.09 38.99
N PRO A 21 30.61 -5.75 39.60
CA PRO A 21 29.32 -6.11 39.04
C PRO A 21 29.19 -5.44 37.67
N ALA A 22 28.90 -6.24 36.64
CA ALA A 22 28.57 -5.71 35.32
C ALA A 22 27.37 -4.76 35.47
N VAL A 23 27.61 -3.46 35.29
CA VAL A 23 26.55 -2.46 35.20
C VAL A 23 25.75 -2.80 33.94
N THR A 24 24.68 -3.55 34.10
CA THR A 24 23.69 -3.76 33.05
C THR A 24 23.02 -2.40 32.82
N SER A 25 23.42 -1.72 31.76
CA SER A 25 22.78 -0.47 31.38
C SER A 25 21.29 -0.72 31.16
N ARG A 26 20.44 0.10 31.78
CA ARG A 26 18.99 0.01 31.64
C ARG A 26 18.62 0.07 30.17
N GLN A 27 17.99 -0.99 29.67
CA GLN A 27 17.53 -1.08 28.28
C GLN A 27 16.09 -0.54 28.17
N ILE A 28 15.83 0.19 27.10
CA ILE A 28 14.53 0.79 26.77
C ILE A 28 13.99 0.09 25.52
N THR A 29 12.75 -0.36 25.55
CA THR A 29 12.11 -0.99 24.38
C THR A 29 11.02 -0.08 23.81
N ILE A 30 11.11 0.19 22.51
CA ILE A 30 10.11 0.92 21.72
C ILE A 30 9.76 0.06 20.50
N SER A 31 8.47 -0.07 20.18
CA SER A 31 8.04 -0.69 18.91
C SER A 31 7.45 0.36 17.97
N ILE A 32 7.94 0.39 16.74
CA ILE A 32 7.38 1.19 15.65
C ILE A 32 6.60 0.25 14.75
N PHE A 33 5.29 0.43 14.74
CA PHE A 33 4.41 -0.19 13.77
C PHE A 33 4.35 0.68 12.53
N HIS A 34 4.36 0.05 11.37
CA HIS A 34 4.41 0.77 10.10
C HIS A 34 3.59 0.10 9.01
N THR A 35 3.04 0.96 8.15
CA THR A 35 2.41 0.62 6.88
C THR A 35 2.87 1.60 5.81
N GLY A 36 2.59 1.30 4.55
CA GLY A 36 2.83 2.18 3.42
C GLY A 36 2.21 1.59 2.17
N ASN A 37 2.10 2.38 1.10
CA ASN A 37 1.59 1.95 -0.20
C ASN A 37 0.22 1.26 -0.07
N VAL A 38 -0.65 1.80 0.79
CA VAL A 38 -1.96 1.22 1.12
C VAL A 38 -2.93 1.36 -0.05
N ALA A 39 -2.75 2.37 -0.91
CA ALA A 39 -3.49 2.57 -2.15
C ALA A 39 -5.03 2.58 -1.98
N GLY A 40 -5.52 3.10 -0.86
CA GLY A 40 -6.95 3.21 -0.57
C GLY A 40 -7.62 1.88 -0.19
N GLU A 41 -6.88 0.80 0.02
CA GLU A 41 -7.42 -0.53 0.33
C GLU A 41 -8.07 -0.60 1.72
N LEU A 42 -9.38 -0.30 1.76
CA LEU A 42 -10.22 -0.37 2.96
C LEU A 42 -10.58 -1.80 3.35
N LYS A 43 -10.88 -2.62 2.35
CA LYS A 43 -11.31 -4.01 2.48
C LYS A 43 -10.60 -4.83 1.43
N ARG A 44 -10.70 -6.14 1.58
CA ARG A 44 -10.31 -7.09 0.54
C ARG A 44 -11.37 -7.12 -0.56
N CYS A 45 -10.96 -7.44 -1.79
CA CYS A 45 -11.91 -7.72 -2.89
C CYS A 45 -12.84 -8.89 -2.52
N GLY A 46 -12.33 -9.90 -1.80
CA GLY A 46 -13.07 -11.14 -1.51
C GLY A 46 -13.36 -11.96 -2.76
N CYS A 47 -12.53 -11.77 -3.79
CA CYS A 47 -12.67 -12.36 -5.12
C CYS A 47 -11.79 -13.60 -5.31
N SER A 48 -10.77 -13.77 -4.47
CA SER A 48 -9.93 -14.96 -4.35
C SER A 48 -9.75 -15.38 -2.89
N GLU A 49 -9.41 -16.65 -2.70
CA GLU A 49 -9.05 -17.19 -1.39
C GLU A 49 -7.73 -16.58 -0.87
N LYS A 50 -7.55 -16.55 0.45
CA LYS A 50 -6.30 -16.16 1.14
C LYS A 50 -5.79 -14.74 0.85
N GLN A 51 -6.63 -13.84 0.35
CA GLN A 51 -6.22 -12.44 0.24
C GLN A 51 -5.93 -11.86 1.64
N LEU A 52 -5.03 -10.90 1.69
CA LEU A 52 -4.63 -10.23 2.92
C LEU A 52 -5.20 -8.81 2.96
N GLY A 53 -5.17 -8.18 4.13
CA GLY A 53 -5.51 -6.78 4.31
C GLY A 53 -6.89 -6.52 4.93
N GLY A 54 -7.34 -5.28 4.75
CA GLY A 54 -8.54 -4.74 5.39
C GLY A 54 -8.24 -3.97 6.68
N VAL A 55 -8.69 -2.71 6.73
CA VAL A 55 -8.39 -1.78 7.82
C VAL A 55 -8.96 -2.25 9.17
N ALA A 56 -10.11 -2.93 9.16
CA ALA A 56 -10.75 -3.43 10.39
C ALA A 56 -9.92 -4.54 11.05
N ARG A 57 -9.26 -5.41 10.28
CA ARG A 57 -8.36 -6.44 10.81
C ARG A 57 -7.04 -5.84 11.26
N ARG A 58 -6.52 -4.86 10.50
CA ARG A 58 -5.31 -4.12 10.86
C ARG A 58 -5.45 -3.48 12.25
N LYS A 59 -6.63 -2.91 12.55
CA LYS A 59 -6.96 -2.39 13.88
C LYS A 59 -6.81 -3.47 14.96
N THR A 60 -7.47 -4.61 14.81
CA THR A 60 -7.37 -5.72 15.76
C THR A 60 -5.93 -6.19 15.98
N LEU A 61 -5.13 -6.30 14.92
CA LEU A 61 -3.72 -6.65 15.02
C LEU A 61 -2.92 -5.59 15.76
N TYR A 62 -3.09 -4.32 15.42
CA TYR A 62 -2.42 -3.23 16.10
C TYR A 62 -2.78 -3.21 17.60
N ASP A 63 -4.06 -3.32 17.94
CA ASP A 63 -4.52 -3.35 19.33
C ASP A 63 -3.98 -4.55 20.12
N ARG A 64 -3.79 -5.70 19.46
CA ARG A 64 -3.21 -6.90 20.08
C ARG A 64 -1.77 -6.69 20.54
N TYR A 65 -0.97 -5.89 19.81
CA TYR A 65 0.46 -5.77 20.06
C TYR A 65 0.90 -4.39 20.57
N ARG A 66 0.04 -3.37 20.52
CA ARG A 66 0.40 -2.02 20.97
C ARG A 66 0.58 -1.96 22.49
N SER A 67 1.35 -0.96 22.93
CA SER A 67 1.55 -0.63 24.34
C SER A 67 1.75 0.88 24.49
N GLY A 68 1.98 1.38 25.70
CA GLY A 68 2.33 2.80 25.92
C GLY A 68 3.63 3.24 25.23
N ASN A 69 4.47 2.30 24.81
CA ASN A 69 5.78 2.55 24.21
C ASN A 69 5.80 2.31 22.69
N THR A 70 4.65 2.38 22.04
CA THR A 70 4.55 2.12 20.59
C THR A 70 4.23 3.38 19.80
N LEU A 71 4.73 3.45 18.58
CA LEU A 71 4.28 4.40 17.56
C LEU A 71 3.66 3.64 16.39
N LEU A 72 2.63 4.19 15.77
CA LEU A 72 2.09 3.70 14.49
C LEU A 72 2.23 4.79 13.43
N VAL A 73 3.01 4.51 12.39
CA VAL A 73 3.28 5.47 11.31
C VAL A 73 2.94 4.88 9.95
N ASP A 74 2.70 5.74 8.97
CA ASP A 74 2.55 5.33 7.57
C ASP A 74 3.58 6.05 6.70
N SER A 75 4.20 5.37 5.74
CA SER A 75 5.24 5.93 4.87
C SER A 75 4.72 6.61 3.60
N GLY A 76 3.41 6.70 3.37
CA GLY A 76 2.81 7.42 2.23
C GLY A 76 2.13 6.48 1.22
N ASP A 77 1.55 7.07 0.17
CA ASP A 77 0.69 6.39 -0.81
C ASP A 77 -0.49 5.69 -0.14
N VAL A 78 -1.15 6.45 0.72
CA VAL A 78 -2.30 6.00 1.49
C VAL A 78 -3.54 5.91 0.62
N PHE A 79 -3.72 6.85 -0.31
CA PHE A 79 -4.99 7.02 -1.01
C PHE A 79 -5.04 6.37 -2.39
N PHE A 80 -3.91 6.34 -3.10
CA PHE A 80 -3.81 5.86 -4.46
C PHE A 80 -2.51 5.07 -4.64
N GLY A 81 -2.48 4.17 -5.63
CA GLY A 81 -1.27 3.41 -6.00
C GLY A 81 -0.74 3.73 -7.39
N SER A 82 -1.34 4.73 -8.07
CA SER A 82 -0.97 5.15 -9.41
C SER A 82 -1.60 6.51 -9.74
N PHE A 83 -1.01 7.23 -10.70
CA PHE A 83 -1.64 8.41 -11.36
C PHE A 83 -2.58 8.03 -12.51
N GLU A 84 -2.53 6.78 -12.96
CA GLU A 84 -3.25 6.26 -14.13
C GLU A 84 -4.07 5.04 -13.75
N GLY A 85 -5.09 4.71 -14.54
CA GLY A 85 -5.95 3.54 -14.27
C GLY A 85 -6.87 3.72 -13.07
N LEU A 86 -7.25 4.97 -12.78
CA LEU A 86 -8.31 5.25 -11.82
C LEU A 86 -9.66 4.92 -12.44
N GLU A 87 -10.42 4.06 -11.78
CA GLU A 87 -11.65 3.47 -12.33
C GLU A 87 -12.92 4.19 -11.88
N GLY A 88 -12.80 5.17 -10.98
CA GLY A 88 -13.91 5.94 -10.45
C GLY A 88 -13.81 7.44 -10.77
N SER A 89 -14.91 8.14 -10.53
CA SER A 89 -14.93 9.60 -10.61
C SER A 89 -14.27 10.27 -9.40
N PRO A 90 -13.92 11.57 -9.50
CA PRO A 90 -13.43 12.33 -8.35
C PRO A 90 -14.38 12.29 -7.14
N ALA A 91 -15.69 12.13 -7.36
CA ALA A 91 -16.67 12.00 -6.27
C ALA A 91 -16.53 10.66 -5.53
N PHE A 92 -16.29 9.56 -6.25
CA PHE A 92 -15.99 8.26 -5.66
C PHE A 92 -14.72 8.32 -4.81
N TYR A 93 -13.62 8.87 -5.36
CA TYR A 93 -12.36 8.98 -4.62
C TYR A 93 -12.45 9.93 -3.44
N ALA A 94 -13.25 11.00 -3.50
CA ALA A 94 -13.50 11.84 -2.33
C ALA A 94 -14.17 11.05 -1.18
N VAL A 95 -15.10 10.15 -1.49
CA VAL A 95 -15.76 9.28 -0.51
C VAL A 95 -14.78 8.23 0.04
N LYS A 96 -14.02 7.57 -0.84
CA LYS A 96 -13.02 6.54 -0.49
C LYS A 96 -11.90 7.10 0.38
N THR A 97 -11.27 8.20 -0.02
CA THR A 97 -10.24 8.90 0.75
C THR A 97 -10.76 9.32 2.12
N ALA A 98 -11.97 9.85 2.21
CA ALA A 98 -12.55 10.24 3.48
C ALA A 98 -12.80 9.04 4.42
N ALA A 99 -13.17 7.88 3.86
CA ALA A 99 -13.31 6.64 4.63
C ALA A 99 -11.95 6.12 5.12
N MET A 100 -10.91 6.17 4.28
CA MET A 100 -9.55 5.78 4.67
C MET A 100 -9.02 6.64 5.83
N ILE A 101 -9.18 7.97 5.77
CA ILE A 101 -8.77 8.86 6.86
C ILE A 101 -9.52 8.53 8.16
N ARG A 102 -10.84 8.29 8.09
CA ARG A 102 -11.62 7.91 9.29
C ARG A 102 -11.19 6.57 9.85
N ALA A 103 -10.90 5.58 9.00
CA ALA A 103 -10.36 4.31 9.44
C ALA A 103 -8.99 4.49 10.13
N MET A 104 -8.07 5.27 9.56
CA MET A 104 -6.78 5.57 10.18
C MET A 104 -6.91 6.33 11.51
N ASN A 105 -7.87 7.26 11.60
CA ASN A 105 -8.19 7.95 12.86
C ASN A 105 -8.66 6.97 13.94
N LEU A 106 -9.51 6.00 13.59
CA LEU A 106 -9.98 4.95 14.51
C LEU A 106 -8.88 3.97 14.88
N ILE A 107 -7.96 3.67 13.95
CA ILE A 107 -6.83 2.79 14.22
C ILE A 107 -5.89 3.42 15.26
N GLY A 108 -5.63 4.73 15.11
CA GLY A 108 -4.78 5.51 16.01
C GLY A 108 -3.37 5.73 15.47
N TYR A 109 -3.25 6.08 14.19
CA TYR A 109 -1.96 6.49 13.61
C TYR A 109 -1.40 7.73 14.34
N ASP A 110 -0.09 7.73 14.61
CA ASP A 110 0.63 8.84 15.22
C ASP A 110 1.13 9.86 14.18
N GLY A 111 1.39 9.43 12.94
CA GLY A 111 1.82 10.28 11.84
C GLY A 111 1.90 9.55 10.50
N CYS A 112 1.84 10.29 9.41
CA CYS A 112 1.83 9.75 8.05
C CYS A 112 2.76 10.58 7.16
N ALA A 113 3.66 9.97 6.41
CA ALA A 113 4.34 10.66 5.31
C ALA A 113 3.36 10.93 4.16
N VAL A 114 3.70 11.90 3.31
CA VAL A 114 3.01 12.14 2.04
C VAL A 114 3.77 11.40 0.95
N GLY A 115 3.08 10.55 0.19
CA GLY A 115 3.62 9.90 -1.01
C GLY A 115 3.35 10.70 -2.29
N ASP A 116 3.92 10.29 -3.41
CA ASP A 116 3.67 10.94 -4.70
C ASP A 116 2.26 10.58 -5.22
N TYR A 117 1.83 9.32 -5.13
CA TYR A 117 0.50 8.92 -5.58
C TYR A 117 -0.64 9.53 -4.76
N ASP A 118 -0.40 9.99 -3.53
CA ASP A 118 -1.39 10.76 -2.77
C ASP A 118 -1.86 12.05 -3.50
N PHE A 119 -1.11 12.51 -4.50
CA PHE A 119 -1.47 13.61 -5.40
C PHE A 119 -2.33 13.21 -6.61
N ALA A 120 -2.77 11.96 -6.78
CA ALA A 120 -3.45 11.53 -8.02
C ALA A 120 -4.69 12.37 -8.40
N GLU A 121 -5.47 12.84 -7.41
CA GLU A 121 -6.62 13.76 -7.59
C GLU A 121 -6.23 15.25 -7.44
N GLY A 122 -4.94 15.56 -7.40
CA GLY A 122 -4.37 16.90 -7.32
C GLY A 122 -4.09 17.39 -5.89
N ALA A 123 -3.17 18.35 -5.78
CA ALA A 123 -2.73 18.94 -4.51
C ALA A 123 -3.89 19.54 -3.70
N ASP A 124 -4.84 20.22 -4.35
CA ASP A 124 -5.99 20.81 -3.68
C ASP A 124 -6.93 19.76 -3.06
N PHE A 125 -7.09 18.60 -3.73
CA PHE A 125 -7.82 17.47 -3.17
C PHE A 125 -7.11 16.94 -1.92
N LEU A 126 -5.81 16.64 -2.04
CA LEU A 126 -5.00 16.12 -0.94
C LEU A 126 -5.05 17.05 0.28
N LEU A 127 -4.77 18.35 0.08
CA LEU A 127 -4.73 19.33 1.17
C LEU A 127 -6.08 19.56 1.85
N ARG A 128 -7.20 19.30 1.16
CA ARG A 128 -8.53 19.29 1.80
C ARG A 128 -8.78 17.99 2.56
N ALA A 129 -8.35 16.86 2.01
CA ALA A 129 -8.56 15.55 2.59
C ALA A 129 -7.83 15.41 3.93
N VAL A 130 -6.52 15.66 3.96
CA VAL A 130 -5.65 15.45 5.13
C VAL A 130 -6.04 16.27 6.36
N LYS A 131 -6.76 17.38 6.19
CA LYS A 131 -7.30 18.20 7.30
C LYS A 131 -8.29 17.45 8.19
N LYS A 132 -8.84 16.33 7.71
CA LYS A 132 -9.78 15.48 8.46
C LYS A 132 -9.07 14.43 9.31
N ALA A 133 -7.74 14.32 9.22
CA ALA A 133 -6.94 13.40 10.02
C ALA A 133 -6.72 13.95 11.43
N ASN A 134 -6.76 13.07 12.43
CA ASN A 134 -6.42 13.37 13.82
C ASN A 134 -4.90 13.27 14.09
N PHE A 135 -4.14 12.94 13.05
CA PHE A 135 -2.70 12.78 13.03
C PHE A 135 -2.10 13.67 11.93
N PRO A 136 -0.83 14.07 12.04
CA PRO A 136 -0.20 14.89 11.04
C PRO A 136 0.14 14.08 9.79
N PHE A 137 -0.10 14.68 8.63
CA PHE A 137 0.67 14.37 7.45
C PHE A 137 1.98 15.18 7.51
N LEU A 138 3.10 14.49 7.36
CA LEU A 138 4.46 14.99 7.51
C LEU A 138 5.15 15.02 6.15
N CYS A 139 5.85 16.11 5.86
CA CYS A 139 6.80 16.18 4.74
C CYS A 139 7.68 17.42 4.89
N ALA A 140 9.00 17.23 4.90
CA ALA A 140 9.97 18.30 5.13
C ALA A 140 10.27 19.14 3.89
N ASN A 141 9.99 18.63 2.69
CA ASN A 141 10.50 19.19 1.45
C ASN A 141 9.44 19.62 0.44
N ILE A 142 8.17 19.81 0.85
CA ILE A 142 7.12 20.37 0.00
C ILE A 142 6.80 21.81 0.42
N PHE A 143 6.90 22.73 -0.53
CA PHE A 143 6.74 24.16 -0.30
C PHE A 143 5.74 24.79 -1.28
N LYS A 144 5.05 25.83 -0.82
CA LYS A 144 4.36 26.79 -1.70
C LYS A 144 5.38 27.66 -2.45
N PRO A 145 5.01 28.35 -3.54
CA PRO A 145 5.92 29.22 -4.29
C PRO A 145 6.68 30.24 -3.44
N GLN A 146 6.07 30.74 -2.37
CA GLN A 146 6.67 31.70 -1.45
C GLN A 146 7.64 31.07 -0.43
N GLY A 147 7.98 29.79 -0.58
CA GLY A 147 8.89 29.07 0.32
C GLY A 147 8.25 28.62 1.64
N LYS A 148 6.94 28.79 1.82
CA LYS A 148 6.22 28.31 3.02
C LYS A 148 6.06 26.79 2.98
N PRO A 149 6.43 26.04 4.03
CA PRO A 149 6.16 24.60 4.12
C PRO A 149 4.67 24.30 3.99
N VAL A 150 4.33 23.24 3.25
CA VAL A 150 2.96 22.79 3.07
C VAL A 150 2.51 21.88 4.22
N PHE A 151 3.41 21.00 4.66
CA PHE A 151 3.18 20.04 5.75
C PHE A 151 4.10 20.33 6.93
N GLU A 152 3.82 19.71 8.07
CA GLU A 152 4.76 19.70 9.19
C GLU A 152 6.01 18.89 8.78
N PRO A 153 7.23 19.39 8.94
CA PRO A 153 8.43 18.65 8.53
C PRO A 153 8.69 17.43 9.41
N PHE A 154 8.41 17.53 10.70
CA PHE A 154 8.57 16.47 11.69
C PHE A 154 7.63 16.68 12.88
N ARG A 155 7.46 15.63 13.69
CA ARG A 155 6.79 15.69 15.01
C ARG A 155 7.58 14.90 16.05
N VAL A 156 7.61 15.38 17.30
CA VAL A 156 8.29 14.71 18.41
C VAL A 156 7.27 14.07 19.35
N PHE A 157 7.45 12.79 19.63
CA PHE A 157 6.62 11.99 20.52
C PHE A 157 7.41 11.57 21.76
N HIS A 158 6.73 11.32 22.87
CA HIS A 158 7.36 10.79 24.09
C HIS A 158 6.96 9.32 24.27
N ARG A 159 7.93 8.41 24.29
CA ARG A 159 7.72 6.96 24.45
C ARG A 159 8.83 6.38 25.32
N ALA A 160 8.46 5.58 26.32
CA ALA A 160 9.40 4.95 27.23
C ALA A 160 10.43 5.91 27.88
N GLY A 161 10.06 7.18 28.09
CA GLY A 161 10.96 8.21 28.62
C GLY A 161 11.91 8.86 27.61
N LEU A 162 11.86 8.45 26.34
CA LEU A 162 12.62 9.05 25.24
C LEU A 162 11.74 9.96 24.37
N ARG A 163 12.35 10.99 23.80
CA ARG A 163 11.78 11.85 22.77
C ARG A 163 12.10 11.24 21.40
N VAL A 164 11.09 10.78 20.69
CA VAL A 164 11.21 10.18 19.36
C VAL A 164 10.75 11.20 18.32
N GLY A 165 11.68 11.70 17.51
CA GLY A 165 11.40 12.62 16.41
C GLY A 165 11.09 11.84 15.13
N VAL A 166 9.90 12.01 14.57
CA VAL A 166 9.51 11.44 13.28
C VAL A 166 9.58 12.54 12.22
N VAL A 167 10.43 12.38 11.22
CA VAL A 167 10.60 13.27 10.06
C VAL A 167 10.19 12.54 8.79
N ALA A 168 9.64 13.24 7.80
CA ALA A 168 9.28 12.63 6.52
C ALA A 168 9.90 13.40 5.35
N LEU A 169 10.39 12.68 4.34
CA LEU A 169 10.91 13.25 3.10
C LEU A 169 10.34 12.51 1.90
N LEU A 170 9.97 13.27 0.87
CA LEU A 170 9.49 12.77 -0.41
C LEU A 170 10.59 12.91 -1.46
N ASP A 171 10.59 12.04 -2.46
CA ASP A 171 11.45 12.22 -3.63
C ASP A 171 11.12 13.53 -4.37
N ASP A 172 12.13 14.27 -4.83
CA ASP A 172 11.93 15.47 -5.65
C ASP A 172 11.80 15.15 -7.15
N HIS A 173 12.05 13.90 -7.54
CA HIS A 173 11.88 13.44 -8.91
C HIS A 173 10.41 13.36 -9.35
N VAL A 174 9.94 14.39 -10.08
CA VAL A 174 8.63 14.41 -10.73
C VAL A 174 8.67 13.69 -12.09
N VAL A 175 8.42 12.39 -12.07
CA VAL A 175 8.67 11.49 -13.22
C VAL A 175 7.56 11.47 -14.29
N THR A 176 6.33 11.92 -13.98
CA THR A 176 5.21 11.97 -14.95
C THR A 176 4.64 13.37 -15.16
N ASN A 177 4.04 13.60 -16.33
CA ASN A 177 3.31 14.85 -16.61
C ASN A 177 2.06 14.97 -15.73
N GLN A 178 1.38 13.86 -15.44
CA GLN A 178 0.23 13.83 -14.54
C GLN A 178 0.63 14.28 -13.13
N TYR A 179 1.73 13.76 -12.60
CA TYR A 179 2.23 14.18 -11.29
C TYR A 179 2.61 15.67 -11.28
N ARG A 180 3.33 16.14 -12.30
CA ARG A 180 3.66 17.56 -12.44
C ARG A 180 2.42 18.45 -12.44
N ASN A 181 1.39 18.06 -13.18
CA ASN A 181 0.13 18.81 -13.24
C ASN A 181 -0.62 18.77 -11.90
N ALA A 182 -0.58 17.62 -11.21
CA ALA A 182 -1.23 17.43 -9.92
C ALA A 182 -0.62 18.28 -8.80
N LEU A 183 0.70 18.52 -8.83
CA LEU A 183 1.40 19.39 -7.88
C LEU A 183 1.02 20.88 -8.05
N HIS A 184 0.52 21.27 -9.22
CA HIS A 184 0.19 22.65 -9.56
C HIS A 184 1.38 23.59 -9.31
N ASN A 185 1.29 24.48 -8.31
CA ASN A 185 2.33 25.44 -7.96
C ASN A 185 3.21 24.98 -6.76
N LEU A 186 3.03 23.75 -6.28
CA LEU A 186 3.87 23.22 -5.20
C LEU A 186 5.26 22.87 -5.75
N ARG A 187 6.28 23.15 -4.94
CA ARG A 187 7.67 22.79 -5.22
C ARG A 187 8.12 21.73 -4.23
N ILE A 188 8.68 20.65 -4.75
CA ILE A 188 9.42 19.66 -3.97
C ILE A 188 10.89 20.04 -4.07
N SER A 189 11.56 20.26 -2.95
CA SER A 189 13.01 20.51 -2.95
C SER A 189 13.77 19.20 -2.78
N ASP A 190 15.03 19.21 -3.21
CA ASP A 190 15.96 18.10 -2.99
C ASP A 190 15.90 17.59 -1.52
N PRO A 191 15.76 16.27 -1.31
CA PRO A 191 15.61 15.71 0.02
C PRO A 191 16.88 15.82 0.86
N PHE A 192 18.09 15.79 0.27
CA PHE A 192 19.34 15.98 1.02
C PHE A 192 19.46 17.41 1.56
N GLU A 193 19.13 18.42 0.76
CA GLU A 193 19.08 19.81 1.18
C GLU A 193 18.06 20.04 2.29
N ALA A 194 16.88 19.43 2.18
CA ALA A 194 15.84 19.55 3.19
C ALA A 194 16.26 18.87 4.51
N ALA A 195 16.87 17.69 4.43
CA ALA A 195 17.40 16.98 5.59
C ALA A 195 18.48 17.81 6.31
N ALA A 196 19.44 18.36 5.57
CA ALA A 196 20.49 19.22 6.10
C ALA A 196 19.95 20.45 6.86
N LYS A 197 18.79 20.98 6.45
CA LYS A 197 18.11 22.09 7.13
C LYS A 197 17.35 21.67 8.38
N VAL A 198 16.72 20.50 8.37
CA VAL A 198 15.76 20.07 9.41
C VAL A 198 16.40 19.24 10.51
N LEU A 199 17.27 18.30 10.16
CA LEU A 199 17.83 17.32 11.10
C LEU A 199 18.66 17.95 12.25
N PRO A 200 19.49 19.00 12.04
CA PRO A 200 20.24 19.61 13.14
C PRO A 200 19.35 20.16 14.25
N GLY A 201 18.20 20.75 13.88
CA GLY A 201 17.21 21.26 14.82
C GLY A 201 16.40 20.15 15.48
N LEU A 202 16.09 19.07 14.74
CA LEU A 202 15.40 17.90 15.28
C LEU A 202 16.27 17.17 16.31
N ARG A 203 17.55 16.92 16.01
CA ARG A 203 18.52 16.24 16.87
C ARG A 203 18.67 16.87 18.26
N LYS A 204 18.50 18.19 18.39
CA LYS A 204 18.52 18.88 19.70
C LYS A 204 17.29 18.60 20.55
N ARG A 205 16.20 18.13 19.95
CA ARG A 205 14.87 17.96 20.57
C ARG A 205 14.45 16.51 20.74
N CYS A 206 15.20 15.56 20.20
CA CYS A 206 14.88 14.13 20.29
C CYS A 206 16.12 13.30 20.62
N ASP A 207 15.87 12.13 21.18
CA ASP A 207 16.88 11.12 21.55
C ASP A 207 16.98 10.03 20.46
N LEU A 208 15.91 9.84 19.68
CA LEU A 208 15.87 8.96 18.51
C LEU A 208 15.18 9.69 17.34
N ILE A 209 15.80 9.64 16.15
CA ILE A 209 15.18 10.11 14.89
C ILE A 209 14.72 8.91 14.08
N VAL A 210 13.44 8.93 13.71
CA VAL A 210 12.80 8.01 12.77
C VAL A 210 12.48 8.79 11.50
N ALA A 211 13.03 8.36 10.37
CA ALA A 211 12.76 8.96 9.06
C ALA A 211 11.77 8.10 8.28
N LEU A 212 10.71 8.73 7.76
CA LEU A 212 9.81 8.15 6.76
C LEU A 212 10.30 8.65 5.40
N LEU A 213 10.87 7.77 4.59
CA LEU A 213 11.48 8.12 3.31
C LEU A 213 10.61 7.54 2.19
N HIS A 214 9.94 8.41 1.44
CA HIS A 214 9.12 8.02 0.31
C HIS A 214 9.90 8.30 -0.98
N PHE A 215 10.86 7.44 -1.28
CA PHE A 215 11.85 7.65 -2.35
C PHE A 215 11.62 6.69 -3.52
N ASN A 216 11.55 7.25 -4.73
CA ASN A 216 11.40 6.50 -5.97
C ASN A 216 12.75 6.26 -6.63
N LEU A 217 13.45 7.33 -7.03
CA LEU A 217 14.75 7.27 -7.70
C LEU A 217 15.90 7.67 -6.77
N THR A 218 15.62 8.41 -5.71
CA THR A 218 16.63 8.75 -4.69
C THR A 218 17.12 7.47 -3.97
N ASP A 219 18.44 7.26 -3.90
CA ASP A 219 19.02 6.11 -3.17
C ASP A 219 18.93 6.31 -1.64
N PRO A 220 18.12 5.50 -0.93
CA PRO A 220 18.00 5.62 0.52
C PRO A 220 19.31 5.31 1.26
N ASP A 221 20.18 4.45 0.74
CA ASP A 221 21.44 4.11 1.41
C ASP A 221 22.43 5.27 1.35
N ALA A 222 22.54 5.94 0.20
CA ALA A 222 23.32 7.16 0.06
C ALA A 222 22.79 8.27 0.97
N PHE A 223 21.46 8.44 1.04
CA PHE A 223 20.82 9.41 1.92
C PHE A 223 21.14 9.14 3.40
N LEU A 224 21.03 7.90 3.86
CA LEU A 224 21.31 7.54 5.26
C LEU A 224 22.80 7.64 5.62
N LYS A 225 23.71 7.33 4.69
CA LYS A 225 25.16 7.56 4.89
C LYS A 225 25.48 9.05 5.07
N ALA A 226 24.78 9.93 4.35
CA ALA A 226 24.94 11.38 4.49
C ALA A 226 24.31 11.95 5.77
N ASN A 227 23.34 11.24 6.37
CA ASN A 227 22.57 11.69 7.54
C ASN A 227 22.65 10.67 8.70
N PRO A 228 23.85 10.42 9.28
CA PRO A 228 24.08 9.35 10.25
C PRO A 228 23.39 9.56 11.62
N GLU A 229 22.79 10.71 11.87
CA GLU A 229 21.95 10.96 13.06
C GLU A 229 20.59 10.26 13.01
N ILE A 230 20.15 9.78 11.84
CA ILE A 230 18.90 9.03 11.70
C ILE A 230 19.11 7.65 12.32
N GLY A 231 18.34 7.32 13.35
CA GLY A 231 18.45 6.01 14.02
C GLY A 231 17.65 4.93 13.31
N VAL A 232 16.51 5.29 12.72
CA VAL A 232 15.62 4.36 12.01
C VAL A 232 15.10 5.02 10.73
N ALA A 233 14.99 4.25 9.65
CA ALA A 233 14.38 4.67 8.41
C ALA A 233 13.33 3.64 7.96
N ILE A 234 12.16 4.14 7.58
CA ILE A 234 11.06 3.35 7.02
C ILE A 234 10.86 3.82 5.58
N ILE A 235 11.00 2.89 4.64
CA ILE A 235 11.01 3.19 3.21
C ILE A 235 9.64 2.86 2.60
N GLY A 236 9.00 3.87 2.03
CA GLY A 236 7.79 3.77 1.21
C GLY A 236 8.11 3.73 -0.28
N HIS A 237 7.10 3.95 -1.13
CA HIS A 237 7.12 3.91 -2.61
C HIS A 237 7.37 2.53 -3.21
N HIS A 238 8.46 1.88 -2.81
CA HIS A 238 8.83 0.55 -3.25
C HIS A 238 8.37 -0.51 -2.26
N VAL A 239 7.74 -1.57 -2.77
CA VAL A 239 7.32 -2.71 -1.95
C VAL A 239 8.53 -3.57 -1.60
N GLY A 240 8.80 -3.73 -0.30
CA GLY A 240 9.89 -4.58 0.19
C GLY A 240 9.40 -5.81 0.94
N ALA A 241 10.32 -6.77 1.15
CA ALA A 241 10.06 -7.96 1.97
C ALA A 241 9.89 -7.65 3.48
N GLY A 242 10.16 -6.40 3.90
CA GLY A 242 10.10 -5.96 5.30
C GLY A 242 11.22 -6.49 6.21
N SER A 243 12.26 -7.10 5.62
CA SER A 243 13.49 -7.44 6.32
C SER A 243 14.25 -6.18 6.69
N ALA A 244 14.47 -5.95 7.98
CA ALA A 244 15.27 -4.81 8.44
C ALA A 244 16.77 -5.13 8.34
N ARG A 245 17.58 -4.13 7.96
CA ARG A 245 19.04 -4.20 7.92
C ARG A 245 19.67 -2.92 8.46
N LYS A 246 21.00 -2.88 8.53
CA LYS A 246 21.74 -1.67 8.89
C LYS A 246 22.36 -0.97 7.68
N VAL A 247 22.33 0.36 7.69
CA VAL A 247 23.15 1.24 6.87
C VAL A 247 23.93 2.12 7.83
N GLY A 248 25.22 1.84 8.02
CA GLY A 248 25.98 2.43 9.12
C GLY A 248 25.32 2.09 10.47
N ASN A 249 24.87 3.11 11.20
CA ASN A 249 24.16 2.95 12.48
C ASN A 249 22.64 2.98 12.34
N THR A 250 22.09 3.31 11.17
CA THR A 250 20.65 3.40 10.94
C THR A 250 20.06 2.01 10.70
N VAL A 251 18.93 1.71 11.34
CA VAL A 251 18.09 0.56 11.00
C VAL A 251 17.13 0.95 9.89
N ILE A 252 17.20 0.29 8.74
CA ILE A 252 16.33 0.54 7.59
C ILE A 252 15.38 -0.64 7.39
N VAL A 253 14.10 -0.36 7.14
CA VAL A 253 13.05 -1.34 6.81
C VAL A 253 12.16 -0.79 5.71
N SER A 254 11.72 -1.64 4.78
CA SER A 254 10.78 -1.26 3.72
C SER A 254 9.36 -1.69 4.06
N ASP A 255 8.39 -0.90 3.65
CA ASP A 255 6.98 -1.21 3.81
C ASP A 255 6.48 -2.29 2.83
N GLY A 256 5.34 -2.86 3.22
CA GLY A 256 4.54 -3.68 2.32
C GLY A 256 3.67 -2.82 1.41
N THR A 257 2.56 -3.40 0.94
CA THR A 257 1.58 -2.72 0.09
C THR A 257 0.17 -3.19 0.44
N LEU A 258 -0.83 -2.44 -0.03
CA LEU A 258 -2.27 -2.75 0.02
C LEU A 258 -2.80 -3.02 1.45
N GLY A 259 -2.00 -2.69 2.47
CA GLY A 259 -2.33 -3.03 3.84
C GLY A 259 -2.28 -4.51 4.19
N GLU A 260 -1.67 -5.36 3.36
CA GLU A 260 -1.67 -6.82 3.52
C GLU A 260 -0.92 -7.28 4.76
N LYS A 261 0.05 -6.48 5.22
CA LYS A 261 0.89 -6.78 6.37
C LYS A 261 1.02 -5.53 7.25
N LEU A 262 1.04 -5.74 8.56
CA LEU A 262 1.41 -4.73 9.54
C LEU A 262 2.88 -4.91 9.91
N GLY A 263 3.72 -3.96 9.54
CA GLY A 263 5.12 -3.95 9.94
C GLY A 263 5.25 -3.68 11.42
N ARG A 264 6.13 -4.41 12.10
CA ARG A 264 6.50 -4.20 13.50
C ARG A 264 8.02 -4.27 13.63
N LEU A 265 8.61 -3.12 13.92
CA LEU A 265 10.02 -2.99 14.25
C LEU A 265 10.15 -2.74 15.76
N THR A 266 10.68 -3.71 16.50
CA THR A 266 10.95 -3.58 17.94
C THR A 266 12.42 -3.26 18.14
N LEU A 267 12.70 -2.15 18.84
CA LEU A 267 14.03 -1.62 19.09
C LEU A 267 14.36 -1.78 20.58
N ASN A 268 15.54 -2.30 20.86
CA ASN A 268 16.16 -2.19 22.18
C ASN A 268 17.19 -1.07 22.13
N LEU A 269 17.00 -0.08 22.99
CA LEU A 269 17.71 1.19 23.00
C LEU A 269 18.45 1.33 24.34
N ASP A 270 19.56 2.07 24.33
CA ASP A 270 20.11 2.59 25.58
C ASP A 270 19.33 3.83 26.06
N VAL A 271 19.68 4.31 27.27
CA VAL A 271 19.07 5.50 27.87
C VAL A 271 19.28 6.81 27.08
N LYS A 272 20.15 6.81 26.06
CA LYS A 272 20.40 7.94 25.18
C LYS A 272 19.72 7.79 23.81
N GLY A 273 18.89 6.75 23.63
CA GLY A 273 18.17 6.49 22.38
C GLY A 273 19.00 5.82 21.28
N ARG A 274 20.20 5.29 21.59
CA ARG A 274 21.00 4.54 20.60
C ARG A 274 20.47 3.11 20.47
N VAL A 275 20.29 2.65 19.24
CA VAL A 275 19.83 1.28 18.93
C VAL A 275 20.91 0.26 19.24
N LEU A 276 20.65 -0.62 20.21
CA LEU A 276 21.52 -1.73 20.61
C LEU A 276 21.21 -2.98 19.77
N SER A 277 19.92 -3.32 19.65
CA SER A 277 19.43 -4.43 18.83
C SER A 277 18.01 -4.16 18.33
N PHE A 278 17.58 -4.90 17.31
CA PHE A 278 16.24 -4.77 16.76
C PHE A 278 15.71 -6.12 16.25
N VAL A 279 14.38 -6.22 16.19
CA VAL A 279 13.65 -7.33 15.56
C VAL A 279 12.58 -6.74 14.66
N SER A 280 12.55 -7.15 13.39
CA SER A 280 11.51 -6.77 12.43
C SER A 280 10.63 -7.97 12.10
N SER A 281 9.34 -7.71 11.93
CA SER A 281 8.37 -8.70 11.45
C SER A 281 7.29 -8.02 10.60
N MET A 282 6.90 -8.65 9.49
CA MET A 282 5.73 -8.26 8.71
C MET A 282 4.57 -9.19 9.03
N ILE A 283 3.65 -8.74 9.88
CA ILE A 283 2.56 -9.56 10.40
C ILE A 283 1.43 -9.58 9.36
N PRO A 284 1.07 -10.75 8.78
CA PRO A 284 -0.02 -10.84 7.82
C PRO A 284 -1.36 -10.41 8.41
N VAL A 285 -2.12 -9.63 7.64
CA VAL A 285 -3.50 -9.25 7.95
C VAL A 285 -4.43 -10.26 7.28
N ASP A 286 -4.47 -11.48 7.82
CA ASP A 286 -5.18 -12.62 7.22
C ASP A 286 -6.62 -12.81 7.75
N GLU A 287 -7.30 -13.84 7.25
CA GLU A 287 -8.69 -14.18 7.61
C GLU A 287 -8.88 -14.61 9.07
N GLY A 288 -7.84 -15.16 9.69
CA GLY A 288 -7.86 -15.58 11.10
C GLY A 288 -7.92 -14.40 12.06
N VAL A 289 -7.63 -13.19 11.58
CA VAL A 289 -7.78 -11.96 12.36
C VAL A 289 -9.25 -11.52 12.39
N GLN A 290 -9.79 -11.38 13.59
CA GLN A 290 -11.12 -10.82 13.82
C GLN A 290 -11.19 -9.35 13.36
N VAL A 291 -12.32 -8.94 12.80
CA VAL A 291 -12.55 -7.54 12.42
C VAL A 291 -12.84 -6.69 13.66
N ASP A 292 -12.26 -5.50 13.74
CA ASP A 292 -12.68 -4.49 14.72
C ASP A 292 -14.07 -3.94 14.35
N PRO A 293 -15.10 -4.03 15.21
CA PRO A 293 -16.44 -3.57 14.88
C PRO A 293 -16.55 -2.06 14.64
N GLY A 294 -15.71 -1.24 15.26
CA GLY A 294 -15.72 0.21 15.10
C GLY A 294 -15.23 0.62 13.71
N VAL A 295 -14.12 0.05 13.27
CA VAL A 295 -13.56 0.28 11.93
C VAL A 295 -14.39 -0.43 10.86
N GLN A 296 -14.95 -1.61 11.13
CA GLN A 296 -15.83 -2.29 10.18
C GLN A 296 -17.06 -1.45 9.84
N LYS A 297 -17.66 -0.75 10.82
CA LYS A 297 -18.76 0.19 10.55
C LYS A 297 -18.38 1.31 9.57
N GLU A 298 -17.13 1.73 9.55
CA GLU A 298 -16.66 2.72 8.58
C GLU A 298 -16.52 2.12 7.18
N VAL A 299 -16.05 0.88 7.06
CA VAL A 299 -16.04 0.14 5.80
C VAL A 299 -17.47 -0.06 5.27
N ASP A 300 -18.40 -0.47 6.13
CA ASP A 300 -19.81 -0.65 5.78
C ASP A 300 -20.47 0.67 5.37
N ARG A 301 -20.09 1.77 6.04
CA ARG A 301 -20.53 3.12 5.68
C ARG A 301 -20.04 3.49 4.29
N PHE A 302 -18.77 3.26 3.98
CA PHE A 302 -18.21 3.48 2.64
C PHE A 302 -19.00 2.69 1.59
N GLN A 303 -19.20 1.38 1.78
CA GLN A 303 -19.96 0.53 0.85
C GLN A 303 -21.39 1.04 0.64
N ARG A 304 -22.07 1.48 1.70
CA ARG A 304 -23.41 2.08 1.59
C ARG A 304 -23.40 3.37 0.77
N GLN A 305 -22.43 4.27 1.00
CA GLN A 305 -22.30 5.50 0.20
C GLN A 305 -22.03 5.18 -1.27
N VAL A 306 -21.25 4.13 -1.55
CA VAL A 306 -20.98 3.68 -2.92
C VAL A 306 -22.26 3.19 -3.60
N ARG A 307 -23.04 2.36 -2.90
CA ARG A 307 -24.33 1.84 -3.39
C ARG A 307 -25.35 2.95 -3.62
N GLU A 308 -25.52 3.84 -2.66
CA GLU A 308 -26.46 4.97 -2.75
C GLU A 308 -26.04 5.96 -3.84
N GLY A 309 -24.74 6.20 -3.99
CA GLY A 309 -24.18 7.10 -5.00
C GLY A 309 -24.14 6.50 -6.42
N ARG A 310 -24.32 5.18 -6.56
CA ARG A 310 -24.24 4.45 -7.84
C ARG A 310 -22.98 4.81 -8.64
N PHE A 311 -21.82 4.89 -7.98
CA PHE A 311 -20.62 5.50 -8.57
C PHE A 311 -20.11 4.83 -9.84
N SER A 312 -20.35 3.53 -10.05
CA SER A 312 -19.99 2.86 -11.31
C SER A 312 -20.74 3.42 -12.53
N GLU A 313 -21.87 4.10 -12.33
CA GLU A 313 -22.64 4.70 -13.42
C GLU A 313 -22.20 6.13 -13.75
N ASP A 314 -21.34 6.72 -12.91
CA ASP A 314 -20.77 8.04 -13.12
C ASP A 314 -19.63 7.97 -14.14
N VAL A 315 -19.97 8.20 -15.41
CA VAL A 315 -19.03 8.20 -16.54
C VAL A 315 -18.25 9.51 -16.72
N SER A 316 -18.29 10.44 -15.75
CA SER A 316 -17.64 11.75 -15.88
C SER A 316 -16.10 11.67 -16.00
N PHE A 317 -15.50 10.58 -15.52
CA PHE A 317 -14.06 10.33 -15.60
C PHE A 317 -13.60 9.80 -16.97
N LEU A 318 -14.52 9.37 -17.84
CA LEU A 318 -14.16 8.78 -19.13
C LEU A 318 -13.42 9.78 -20.05
N PRO A 319 -12.42 9.33 -20.83
CA PRO A 319 -11.65 10.19 -21.72
C PRO A 319 -12.53 11.02 -22.66
N LYS A 320 -12.28 12.33 -22.81
CA LYS A 320 -13.10 13.22 -23.68
C LYS A 320 -13.07 12.84 -25.17
N LYS A 321 -11.95 12.31 -25.66
CA LYS A 321 -11.82 11.89 -27.07
C LYS A 321 -12.63 10.61 -27.31
N LYS A 322 -13.30 10.52 -28.46
CA LYS A 322 -14.09 9.35 -28.88
C LYS A 322 -13.24 8.19 -29.42
N ASN A 323 -11.92 8.36 -29.50
CA ASN A 323 -11.02 7.32 -29.99
C ASN A 323 -10.82 6.28 -28.88
N GLY A 324 -11.12 5.02 -29.16
CA GLY A 324 -10.99 3.92 -28.21
C GLY A 324 -11.54 2.61 -28.80
N PRO A 325 -11.39 1.48 -28.09
CA PRO A 325 -12.01 0.22 -28.49
C PRO A 325 -13.53 0.39 -28.61
N VAL A 326 -14.14 -0.27 -29.59
CA VAL A 326 -15.60 -0.33 -29.77
C VAL A 326 -16.06 -1.77 -29.57
N TYR A 327 -16.69 -2.01 -28.43
CA TYR A 327 -17.21 -3.31 -28.04
C TYR A 327 -18.56 -3.59 -28.69
N VAL A 328 -18.81 -4.85 -29.07
CA VAL A 328 -20.06 -5.28 -29.76
C VAL A 328 -20.89 -6.27 -28.95
N GLY A 329 -20.32 -6.85 -27.90
CA GLY A 329 -20.93 -7.83 -27.02
C GLY A 329 -21.00 -9.25 -27.59
N ALA A 330 -20.98 -10.23 -26.70
CA ALA A 330 -21.00 -11.66 -27.01
C ALA A 330 -22.26 -12.08 -27.80
N GLY A 331 -23.39 -11.38 -27.62
CA GLY A 331 -24.61 -11.61 -28.38
C GLY A 331 -24.43 -11.40 -29.89
N THR A 332 -23.53 -10.49 -30.30
CA THR A 332 -23.17 -10.27 -31.71
C THR A 332 -22.34 -11.43 -32.27
N CYS A 333 -21.53 -12.09 -31.43
CA CYS A 333 -20.71 -13.23 -31.84
C CYS A 333 -21.50 -14.55 -31.95
N ALA A 334 -22.57 -14.69 -31.16
CA ALA A 334 -23.30 -15.96 -31.00
C ALA A 334 -23.81 -16.59 -32.31
N PRO A 335 -24.35 -15.84 -33.30
CA PRO A 335 -24.85 -16.42 -34.55
C PRO A 335 -23.76 -17.10 -35.40
N CYS A 336 -22.56 -16.54 -35.43
CA CYS A 336 -21.43 -17.09 -36.20
C CYS A 336 -20.58 -18.08 -35.39
N HIS A 337 -20.56 -17.95 -34.06
CA HIS A 337 -19.77 -18.78 -33.15
C HIS A 337 -20.62 -19.45 -32.05
N PRO A 338 -21.66 -20.22 -32.41
CA PRO A 338 -22.62 -20.75 -31.43
C PRO A 338 -21.98 -21.70 -30.41
N VAL A 339 -21.03 -22.53 -30.85
CA VAL A 339 -20.32 -23.49 -30.00
C VAL A 339 -19.44 -22.76 -28.98
N ILE A 340 -18.68 -21.75 -29.42
CA ILE A 340 -17.81 -20.94 -28.54
C ILE A 340 -18.66 -20.16 -27.54
N TYR A 341 -19.75 -19.55 -28.00
CA TYR A 341 -20.67 -18.81 -27.13
C TYR A 341 -21.27 -19.71 -26.03
N GLN A 342 -21.76 -20.90 -26.39
CA GLN A 342 -22.30 -21.86 -25.43
C GLN A 342 -21.25 -22.32 -24.41
N ARG A 343 -19.99 -22.46 -24.82
CA ARG A 343 -18.90 -22.82 -23.92
C ARG A 343 -18.61 -21.69 -22.93
N TRP A 344 -18.48 -20.46 -23.42
CA TRP A 344 -18.32 -19.28 -22.58
C TRP A 344 -19.49 -19.14 -21.58
N SER A 345 -20.74 -19.36 -22.00
CA SER A 345 -21.92 -19.22 -21.15
C SER A 345 -21.99 -20.20 -19.97
N ASN A 346 -21.14 -21.23 -19.97
CA ASN A 346 -20.98 -22.19 -18.87
C ASN A 346 -19.81 -21.85 -17.93
N THR A 347 -19.08 -20.76 -18.18
CA THR A 347 -17.94 -20.33 -17.34
C THR A 347 -18.36 -19.31 -16.28
N PRO A 348 -17.60 -19.15 -15.18
CA PRO A 348 -17.82 -18.07 -14.22
C PRO A 348 -17.81 -16.67 -14.85
N HIS A 349 -17.05 -16.46 -15.93
CA HIS A 349 -16.99 -15.19 -16.64
C HIS A 349 -18.37 -14.72 -17.11
N ALA A 350 -19.22 -15.61 -17.59
CA ALA A 350 -20.58 -15.31 -18.06
C ALA A 350 -21.57 -14.93 -16.95
N TYR A 351 -21.16 -15.09 -15.69
CA TYR A 351 -21.95 -14.72 -14.51
C TYR A 351 -21.23 -13.72 -13.61
N ALA A 352 -20.11 -13.14 -14.06
CA ALA A 352 -19.26 -12.30 -13.24
C ALA A 352 -20.02 -11.13 -12.60
N TYR A 353 -20.90 -10.45 -13.34
CA TYR A 353 -21.67 -9.31 -12.80
C TYR A 353 -22.65 -9.74 -11.69
N ARG A 354 -23.22 -10.94 -11.76
CA ARG A 354 -24.13 -11.47 -10.74
C ARG A 354 -23.44 -11.53 -9.37
N SER A 355 -22.16 -11.92 -9.34
CA SER A 355 -21.40 -12.00 -8.08
C SER A 355 -21.22 -10.63 -7.40
N LEU A 356 -21.26 -9.53 -8.16
CA LEU A 356 -21.26 -8.18 -7.57
C LEU A 356 -22.61 -7.88 -6.93
N VAL A 357 -23.71 -8.16 -7.63
CA VAL A 357 -25.07 -7.95 -7.12
C VAL A 357 -25.32 -8.74 -5.84
N GLU A 358 -24.88 -10.00 -5.79
CA GLU A 358 -25.00 -10.86 -4.59
C GLU A 358 -24.23 -10.30 -3.39
N LYS A 359 -23.10 -9.63 -3.62
CA LYS A 359 -22.29 -8.97 -2.59
C LYS A 359 -22.72 -7.52 -2.34
N GLY A 360 -23.57 -6.96 -3.19
CA GLY A 360 -23.99 -5.56 -3.17
C GLY A 360 -22.86 -4.58 -3.50
N GLU A 361 -21.99 -4.96 -4.44
CA GLU A 361 -20.78 -4.27 -4.92
C GLU A 361 -20.91 -3.80 -6.39
N GLU A 362 -22.08 -3.95 -7.00
CA GLU A 362 -22.35 -3.64 -8.41
C GLU A 362 -22.22 -2.14 -8.77
N TYR A 363 -22.09 -1.30 -7.75
CA TYR A 363 -21.89 0.15 -7.87
C TYR A 363 -20.48 0.61 -7.51
N ASP A 364 -19.59 -0.31 -7.12
CA ASP A 364 -18.18 -0.01 -6.86
C ASP A 364 -17.40 -0.04 -8.18
N PRO A 365 -16.90 1.11 -8.68
CA PRO A 365 -16.16 1.17 -9.93
C PRO A 365 -14.95 0.23 -9.98
N GLU A 366 -14.26 0.04 -8.85
CA GLU A 366 -13.07 -0.81 -8.75
C GLU A 366 -13.40 -2.31 -8.74
N CYS A 367 -14.67 -2.65 -8.51
CA CYS A 367 -15.18 -4.01 -8.69
C CYS A 367 -15.76 -4.21 -10.10
N VAL A 368 -16.51 -3.22 -10.60
CA VAL A 368 -17.17 -3.30 -11.91
C VAL A 368 -16.16 -3.47 -13.03
N VAL A 369 -15.02 -2.78 -12.99
CA VAL A 369 -13.96 -2.87 -14.02
C VAL A 369 -13.55 -4.31 -14.36
N CYS A 370 -13.54 -5.22 -13.37
CA CYS A 370 -13.15 -6.61 -13.55
C CYS A 370 -14.31 -7.56 -13.88
N HIS A 371 -15.57 -7.10 -13.77
CA HIS A 371 -16.76 -7.97 -13.79
C HIS A 371 -17.68 -7.72 -14.99
N VAL A 372 -17.35 -6.75 -15.84
CA VAL A 372 -18.15 -6.39 -17.03
C VAL A 372 -17.24 -6.17 -18.23
N LEU A 373 -17.84 -6.03 -19.42
CA LEU A 373 -17.10 -5.76 -20.63
C LEU A 373 -16.84 -4.26 -20.82
N GLY A 374 -15.56 -3.88 -20.90
CA GLY A 374 -15.14 -2.58 -21.42
C GLY A 374 -15.46 -1.38 -20.52
N TYR A 375 -15.68 -1.59 -19.21
CA TYR A 375 -15.81 -0.49 -18.26
C TYR A 375 -14.60 0.47 -18.34
N GLY A 376 -14.80 1.74 -18.04
CA GLY A 376 -13.76 2.76 -18.22
C GLY A 376 -13.54 3.17 -19.69
N THR A 377 -14.33 2.65 -20.63
CA THR A 377 -14.31 3.05 -22.04
C THR A 377 -15.64 3.64 -22.48
N ARG A 378 -15.63 4.43 -23.57
CA ARG A 378 -16.86 5.07 -24.08
C ARG A 378 -17.85 4.10 -24.72
N SER A 379 -17.38 2.96 -25.20
CA SER A 379 -18.24 1.98 -25.85
C SER A 379 -18.68 0.88 -24.89
N GLY A 380 -17.94 0.59 -23.81
CA GLY A 380 -18.23 -0.54 -22.92
C GLY A 380 -19.38 -0.31 -21.94
N PHE A 381 -19.42 -1.14 -20.90
CA PHE A 381 -20.48 -1.15 -19.91
C PHE A 381 -20.59 0.18 -19.15
N ILE A 382 -21.81 0.69 -19.06
CA ILE A 382 -22.20 1.85 -18.25
C ILE A 382 -23.10 1.40 -17.12
N ASP A 383 -24.25 0.82 -17.46
CA ASP A 383 -25.22 0.27 -16.51
C ASP A 383 -26.09 -0.80 -17.19
N THR A 384 -26.96 -1.41 -16.41
CA THR A 384 -27.83 -2.52 -16.87
C THR A 384 -29.01 -2.08 -17.73
N GLU A 385 -29.28 -0.77 -17.86
CA GLU A 385 -30.35 -0.22 -18.70
C GLU A 385 -29.81 0.29 -20.03
N LYS A 386 -28.70 1.03 -20.02
CA LYS A 386 -28.05 1.62 -21.20
C LYS A 386 -27.26 0.59 -22.00
N THR A 387 -26.57 -0.32 -21.31
CA THR A 387 -25.69 -1.32 -21.93
C THR A 387 -25.94 -2.74 -21.37
N PRO A 388 -27.19 -3.24 -21.37
CA PRO A 388 -27.54 -4.54 -20.78
C PRO A 388 -26.74 -5.71 -21.35
N GLY A 389 -26.38 -5.61 -22.64
CA GLY A 389 -25.62 -6.64 -23.34
C GLY A 389 -24.15 -6.75 -22.91
N PHE A 390 -23.60 -5.78 -22.16
CA PHE A 390 -22.18 -5.73 -21.79
C PHE A 390 -21.92 -6.14 -20.33
N LYS A 391 -22.95 -6.66 -19.65
CA LYS A 391 -22.77 -7.36 -18.38
C LYS A 391 -21.84 -8.54 -18.55
N ASN A 392 -21.12 -8.88 -17.48
CA ASN A 392 -20.21 -10.02 -17.38
C ASN A 392 -18.90 -9.85 -18.16
N VAL A 393 -17.92 -10.68 -17.85
CA VAL A 393 -16.66 -10.76 -18.62
C VAL A 393 -16.94 -11.56 -19.88
N GLN A 394 -16.63 -11.01 -21.06
CA GLN A 394 -17.05 -11.55 -22.35
C GLN A 394 -15.85 -11.87 -23.26
N CYS A 395 -16.13 -12.40 -24.45
CA CYS A 395 -15.11 -12.76 -25.45
C CYS A 395 -14.13 -11.60 -25.71
N GLU A 396 -14.64 -10.38 -25.84
CA GLU A 396 -13.84 -9.20 -26.17
C GLU A 396 -12.89 -8.74 -25.03
N SER A 397 -13.08 -9.24 -23.80
CA SER A 397 -12.12 -9.05 -22.70
C SER A 397 -10.78 -9.75 -22.98
N CYS A 398 -10.81 -10.84 -23.76
CA CYS A 398 -9.62 -11.64 -24.11
C CYS A 398 -9.20 -11.46 -25.58
N HIS A 399 -10.16 -11.39 -26.49
CA HIS A 399 -9.92 -11.37 -27.93
C HIS A 399 -9.78 -9.96 -28.51
N GLY A 400 -10.02 -8.93 -27.68
CA GLY A 400 -10.06 -7.53 -28.07
C GLY A 400 -11.45 -7.12 -28.60
N ALA A 401 -11.61 -5.81 -28.83
CA ALA A 401 -12.85 -5.23 -29.33
C ALA A 401 -13.21 -5.73 -30.74
N GLY A 402 -14.48 -6.05 -30.94
CA GLY A 402 -15.03 -6.74 -32.11
C GLY A 402 -15.46 -5.84 -33.26
N GLU A 403 -15.38 -4.51 -33.12
CA GLU A 403 -15.70 -3.60 -34.22
C GLU A 403 -14.91 -3.93 -35.50
N GLY A 404 -15.65 -4.07 -36.60
CA GLY A 404 -15.09 -4.38 -37.91
C GLY A 404 -14.92 -5.87 -38.19
N HIS A 405 -15.16 -6.78 -37.23
CA HIS A 405 -15.17 -8.23 -37.47
C HIS A 405 -16.53 -8.71 -38.00
N PRO A 406 -16.59 -9.67 -38.95
CA PRO A 406 -15.48 -10.34 -39.64
C PRO A 406 -14.89 -9.57 -40.83
N GLY A 407 -15.45 -8.44 -41.21
CA GLY A 407 -15.10 -7.72 -42.45
C GLY A 407 -13.73 -7.05 -42.45
N ARG A 408 -13.63 -5.86 -41.84
CA ARG A 408 -12.45 -4.97 -41.89
C ARG A 408 -11.33 -5.39 -40.94
N ARG A 409 -11.58 -6.28 -39.98
CA ARG A 409 -10.61 -6.67 -38.96
C ARG A 409 -10.77 -8.13 -38.52
N ALA A 410 -9.68 -8.88 -38.57
CA ALA A 410 -9.60 -10.18 -37.93
C ALA A 410 -9.45 -10.02 -36.40
N MET A 411 -10.15 -10.85 -35.63
CA MET A 411 -9.97 -10.91 -34.18
C MET A 411 -8.83 -11.85 -33.81
N THR A 412 -8.24 -11.63 -32.64
CA THR A 412 -7.18 -12.51 -32.11
C THR A 412 -7.76 -13.89 -31.84
N ALA A 413 -7.41 -14.90 -32.64
CA ALA A 413 -7.94 -16.26 -32.44
C ALA A 413 -7.34 -16.94 -31.20
N ARG A 414 -6.02 -16.82 -31.01
CA ARG A 414 -5.30 -17.39 -29.86
C ARG A 414 -4.97 -16.29 -28.86
N VAL A 415 -5.61 -16.34 -27.70
CA VAL A 415 -5.35 -15.42 -26.59
C VAL A 415 -3.99 -15.78 -25.98
N PRO A 416 -3.04 -14.85 -25.88
CA PRO A 416 -1.77 -15.09 -25.22
C PRO A 416 -1.90 -15.01 -23.69
N GLU A 417 -0.97 -15.65 -22.97
CA GLU A 417 -1.03 -15.79 -21.51
C GLU A 417 -1.05 -14.46 -20.76
N ASP A 418 -0.32 -13.47 -21.28
CA ASP A 418 -0.23 -12.12 -20.72
C ASP A 418 -1.60 -11.43 -20.67
N VAL A 419 -2.50 -11.72 -21.62
CA VAL A 419 -3.87 -11.20 -21.58
C VAL A 419 -4.65 -11.80 -20.41
N CYS A 420 -4.52 -13.10 -20.17
CA CYS A 420 -5.16 -13.74 -19.01
C CYS A 420 -4.58 -13.21 -17.70
N ARG A 421 -3.26 -12.99 -17.63
CA ARG A 421 -2.57 -12.51 -16.41
C ARG A 421 -2.90 -11.08 -16.01
N LYS A 422 -3.57 -10.30 -16.87
CA LYS A 422 -4.15 -8.99 -16.47
C LYS A 422 -5.18 -9.15 -15.35
N CYS A 423 -6.00 -10.19 -15.43
CA CYS A 423 -7.01 -10.50 -14.42
C CYS A 423 -6.56 -11.63 -13.49
N HIS A 424 -5.78 -12.59 -13.99
CA HIS A 424 -5.27 -13.72 -13.21
C HIS A 424 -3.83 -13.49 -12.74
N ASN A 425 -3.71 -12.68 -11.68
CA ASN A 425 -2.46 -12.37 -11.02
C ASN A 425 -2.50 -12.82 -9.54
N ASP A 426 -1.40 -12.61 -8.82
CA ASP A 426 -1.26 -13.01 -7.42
C ASP A 426 -2.34 -12.41 -6.50
N LYS A 427 -2.91 -11.25 -6.87
CA LYS A 427 -3.97 -10.58 -6.11
C LYS A 427 -5.33 -11.22 -6.34
N HIS A 428 -5.68 -11.48 -7.60
CA HIS A 428 -7.05 -11.82 -8.00
C HIS A 428 -7.27 -13.31 -8.29
N SER A 429 -6.22 -14.07 -8.61
CA SER A 429 -6.29 -15.50 -8.90
C SER A 429 -4.92 -16.17 -8.71
N PRO A 430 -4.37 -16.22 -7.49
CA PRO A 430 -3.02 -16.72 -7.22
C PRO A 430 -2.81 -18.20 -7.59
N ALA A 431 -3.89 -18.98 -7.66
CA ALA A 431 -3.86 -20.38 -8.07
C ALA A 431 -4.03 -20.58 -9.59
N PHE A 432 -3.91 -19.51 -10.39
CA PHE A 432 -4.09 -19.60 -11.84
C PHE A 432 -2.94 -20.37 -12.50
N ASP A 433 -3.29 -21.51 -13.08
CA ASP A 433 -2.43 -22.30 -13.95
C ASP A 433 -2.90 -22.11 -15.39
N TYR A 434 -2.09 -21.40 -16.19
CA TYR A 434 -2.44 -21.08 -17.57
C TYR A 434 -2.52 -22.32 -18.48
N PRO A 435 -1.56 -23.27 -18.48
CA PRO A 435 -1.71 -24.55 -19.17
C PRO A 435 -2.97 -25.33 -18.78
N ALA A 436 -3.29 -25.44 -17.49
CA ALA A 436 -4.50 -26.12 -17.03
C ALA A 436 -5.76 -25.37 -17.50
N TYR A 437 -5.76 -24.04 -17.37
CA TYR A 437 -6.84 -23.18 -17.87
C TYR A 437 -7.01 -23.33 -19.37
N LEU A 438 -5.94 -23.32 -20.16
CA LEU A 438 -5.98 -23.59 -21.60
C LEU A 438 -6.55 -24.98 -21.89
N SER A 439 -6.28 -26.02 -21.10
CA SER A 439 -6.89 -27.33 -21.35
C SER A 439 -8.44 -27.31 -21.22
N ILE A 440 -8.97 -26.41 -20.38
CA ILE A 440 -10.40 -26.21 -20.13
C ILE A 440 -11.00 -25.16 -21.12
N ALA A 441 -10.25 -24.09 -21.38
CA ALA A 441 -10.63 -22.94 -22.21
C ALA A 441 -10.28 -23.09 -23.70
N ASN A 442 -9.45 -24.06 -24.09
CA ASN A 442 -9.13 -24.39 -25.50
C ASN A 442 -10.35 -24.87 -26.29
N GLN A 443 -11.48 -25.06 -25.62
CA GLN A 443 -12.73 -25.22 -26.32
C GLN A 443 -13.21 -23.91 -26.98
N CYS A 444 -12.61 -22.75 -26.71
CA CYS A 444 -12.90 -21.48 -27.40
C CYS A 444 -11.93 -21.16 -28.55
N THR A 445 -10.79 -21.88 -28.66
CA THR A 445 -9.69 -21.58 -29.60
C THR A 445 -9.48 -22.66 -30.67
N LEU A 446 -10.22 -23.76 -30.60
CA LEU A 446 -10.26 -24.75 -31.67
C LEU A 446 -11.08 -24.20 -32.85
N PRO A 447 -10.56 -24.30 -34.09
CA PRO A 447 -11.18 -23.74 -35.29
C PRO A 447 -12.59 -24.25 -35.56
#